data_AF-I4Z9M0-F1
#
_entry.id   AF-I4Z9M0-F1
#
_cell.length_a   1.000
_cell.length_b   1.000
_cell.length_c   1.000
_cell.angle_alpha   90.00
_cell.angle_beta   90.00
_cell.angle_gamma   90.00
#
_symmetry.space_group_name_H-M   'P 1'
#
loop_
_entity.id
_entity.type
_entity.pdbx_description
1 polymer ?
#
loop_
_entity_poly.entity_id
_entity_poly.type
_entity_poly.pdbx_seq_one_letter_code
_entity_poly.pdbx_strand_id
1 'polypeptide(L)'
;MEQQKVNITSSMKKKGYSSSSHYRISSVVDESEQVLATKFVQWEVEPLESLCNSKVYLLRVKLNRGERMSREEKNWLAEAVNTNTYFRTAVPLMGYRFDFMDVLKKYLVNQYGHWAEYYAPDRTSLRAYLYGSVNQIVEIPKH
;
A
#
# COMPACT_ATOMS: atom_id res chain seq x y z
N MET A 1 -13.48 -77.09 -27.47
CA MET A 1 -13.33 -77.06 -26.01
C MET A 1 -12.42 -75.90 -25.66
N GLU A 2 -12.98 -74.79 -25.21
CA GLU A 2 -12.44 -73.93 -24.15
C GLU A 2 -13.54 -72.91 -23.82
N GLN A 3 -13.82 -72.79 -22.53
CA GLN A 3 -15.01 -72.19 -21.95
C GLN A 3 -14.71 -70.73 -21.58
N GLN A 4 -15.73 -69.87 -21.59
CA GLN A 4 -15.96 -68.80 -20.59
C GLN A 4 -17.31 -68.15 -20.92
N LYS A 5 -18.44 -68.50 -20.30
CA LYS A 5 -18.94 -68.28 -18.94
C LYS A 5 -19.08 -66.80 -18.53
N VAL A 6 -20.35 -66.47 -18.21
CA VAL A 6 -20.93 -65.47 -17.28
C VAL A 6 -20.88 -63.98 -17.67
N ASN A 7 -21.99 -63.28 -17.92
CA ASN A 7 -23.19 -62.91 -17.13
C ASN A 7 -23.03 -61.70 -16.17
N ILE A 8 -23.86 -60.68 -16.45
CA ILE A 8 -24.68 -59.85 -15.53
C ILE A 8 -24.12 -58.50 -14.99
N THR A 9 -24.69 -57.43 -15.57
CA THR A 9 -25.23 -56.15 -15.06
C THR A 9 -24.47 -55.13 -14.18
N SER A 10 -24.69 -53.89 -14.61
CA SER A 10 -24.94 -52.64 -13.85
C SER A 10 -23.76 -51.83 -13.34
N SER A 11 -23.76 -50.53 -13.66
CA SER A 11 -24.00 -49.46 -12.68
C SER A 11 -23.56 -48.07 -13.20
N MET A 12 -24.54 -47.19 -13.33
CA MET A 12 -24.52 -45.75 -13.01
C MET A 12 -23.42 -44.81 -13.56
N LYS A 13 -23.88 -43.87 -14.42
CA LYS A 13 -23.69 -42.41 -14.42
C LYS A 13 -22.35 -41.84 -13.91
N LYS A 14 -21.73 -40.97 -14.74
CA LYS A 14 -21.63 -39.52 -14.47
C LYS A 14 -21.12 -38.74 -15.69
N LYS A 15 -21.80 -37.62 -15.95
CA LYS A 15 -21.48 -36.61 -16.97
C LYS A 15 -20.07 -36.07 -16.73
N GLY A 16 -19.22 -36.11 -17.75
CA GLY A 16 -17.94 -35.41 -17.76
C GLY A 16 -18.18 -33.91 -17.72
N TYR A 17 -17.72 -33.27 -16.66
CA TYR A 17 -17.63 -31.81 -16.59
C TYR A 17 -16.55 -31.36 -17.58
N SER A 18 -16.96 -30.64 -18.61
CA SER A 18 -16.06 -29.99 -19.56
C SER A 18 -15.26 -28.93 -18.80
N SER A 19 -13.98 -29.21 -18.58
CA SER A 19 -13.06 -28.34 -17.84
C SER A 19 -12.82 -27.06 -18.64
N SER A 20 -13.47 -25.98 -18.23
CA SER A 20 -13.30 -24.66 -18.80
C SER A 20 -11.88 -24.16 -18.58
N SER A 21 -11.14 -24.00 -19.68
CA SER A 21 -9.83 -23.37 -19.74
C SER A 21 -9.98 -21.85 -19.60
N HIS A 22 -10.14 -21.37 -18.37
CA HIS A 22 -9.96 -19.95 -18.07
C HIS A 22 -8.54 -19.73 -17.51
N TYR A 23 -7.81 -18.87 -18.20
CA TYR A 23 -6.44 -18.38 -17.95
C TYR A 23 -5.85 -18.71 -16.58
N ARG A 24 -4.84 -19.59 -16.55
CA ARG A 24 -3.86 -19.61 -15.47
C ARG A 24 -3.05 -18.32 -15.59
N ILE A 25 -3.49 -17.28 -14.89
CA ILE A 25 -2.62 -16.17 -14.53
C ILE A 25 -1.55 -16.81 -13.64
N SER A 26 -0.37 -17.03 -14.19
CA SER A 26 0.83 -17.29 -13.42
C SER A 26 0.98 -16.13 -12.44
N SER A 27 0.66 -16.36 -11.18
CA SER A 27 1.08 -15.50 -10.08
C SER A 27 2.59 -15.65 -9.98
N VAL A 28 3.30 -14.94 -10.87
CA VAL A 28 4.65 -14.50 -10.57
C VAL A 28 4.44 -13.53 -9.43
N VAL A 29 4.46 -14.07 -8.21
CA VAL A 29 4.74 -13.29 -7.02
C VAL A 29 6.21 -12.97 -7.18
N ASP A 30 6.50 -12.02 -8.07
CA ASP A 30 7.76 -11.33 -8.10
C ASP A 30 7.88 -10.77 -6.69
N GLU A 31 8.90 -11.23 -5.94
CA GLU A 31 9.24 -10.66 -4.65
C GLU A 31 9.29 -9.16 -4.88
N SER A 32 8.25 -8.46 -4.44
CA SER A 32 8.00 -7.07 -4.80
C SER A 32 9.27 -6.30 -4.52
N GLU A 33 10.01 -5.96 -5.57
CA GLU A 33 11.12 -5.03 -5.49
C GLU A 33 10.46 -3.74 -5.02
N GLN A 34 10.46 -3.52 -3.70
CA GLN A 34 9.60 -2.52 -3.09
C GLN A 34 10.07 -1.16 -3.59
N VAL A 35 9.35 -0.63 -4.58
CA VAL A 35 9.71 0.58 -5.29
C VAL A 35 9.95 1.69 -4.26
N LEU A 36 11.20 2.12 -4.14
CA LEU A 36 11.60 3.14 -3.17
C LEU A 36 10.96 4.48 -3.53
N ALA A 37 11.00 4.83 -4.81
CA ALA A 37 10.35 6.02 -5.31
C ALA A 37 10.00 5.88 -6.79
N THR A 38 8.95 6.57 -7.21
CA THR A 38 8.56 6.66 -8.61
C THR A 38 8.93 8.04 -9.15
N LYS A 39 9.69 8.12 -10.24
CA LYS A 39 9.93 9.38 -10.93
C LYS A 39 8.62 9.87 -11.54
N PHE A 40 8.20 11.09 -11.20
CA PHE A 40 6.94 11.66 -11.71
C PHE A 40 7.15 12.82 -12.70
N VAL A 41 8.38 13.32 -12.83
CA VAL A 41 8.74 14.40 -13.76
C VAL A 41 9.23 13.86 -15.10
N GLN A 42 9.05 14.64 -16.16
CA GLN A 42 9.41 14.22 -17.52
C GLN A 42 10.88 14.50 -17.89
N TRP A 43 11.52 15.49 -17.26
CA TRP A 43 12.91 15.86 -17.54
C TRP A 43 13.91 14.93 -16.84
N GLU A 44 15.18 15.01 -17.22
CA GLU A 44 16.27 14.29 -16.56
C GLU A 44 16.45 14.80 -15.11
N VAL A 45 16.57 13.86 -14.20
CA VAL A 45 16.79 14.11 -12.77
C VAL A 45 17.95 13.26 -12.31
N GLU A 46 18.60 13.69 -11.24
CA GLU A 46 19.69 12.93 -10.62
C GLU A 46 19.26 11.50 -10.26
N PRO A 47 20.21 10.55 -10.22
CA PRO A 47 19.94 9.17 -9.79
C PRO A 47 19.33 9.12 -8.39
N LEU A 48 18.47 8.13 -8.12
CA LEU A 48 17.79 8.01 -6.83
C LEU A 48 18.77 7.86 -5.66
N GLU A 49 19.93 7.26 -5.91
CA GLU A 49 21.02 7.07 -4.95
C GLU A 49 21.60 8.40 -4.46
N SER A 50 21.50 9.48 -5.25
CA SER A 50 21.91 10.82 -4.81
C SER A 50 21.07 11.31 -3.62
N LEU A 51 19.84 10.81 -3.47
CA LEU A 51 18.93 11.13 -2.39
C LEU A 51 19.13 10.24 -1.16
N CYS A 52 20.17 9.40 -1.11
CA CYS A 52 20.39 8.46 -0.01
C CYS A 52 20.52 9.11 1.37
N ASN A 53 20.96 10.36 1.42
CA ASN A 53 21.08 11.14 2.64
C ASN A 53 19.78 11.85 3.07
N SER A 54 18.74 11.79 2.23
CA SER A 54 17.46 12.44 2.52
C SER A 54 16.64 11.63 3.52
N LYS A 55 15.92 12.34 4.39
CA LYS A 55 15.09 11.70 5.43
C LYS A 55 13.99 10.82 4.83
N VAL A 56 13.40 11.21 3.70
CA VAL A 56 12.36 10.44 3.01
C VAL A 56 12.90 9.11 2.46
N TYR A 57 14.10 9.14 1.87
CA TYR A 57 14.75 7.95 1.32
C TYR A 57 15.09 6.96 2.43
N LEU A 58 15.76 7.44 3.48
CA LEU A 58 16.12 6.62 4.63
C LEU A 58 14.88 6.00 5.29
N LEU A 59 13.81 6.78 5.42
CA LEU A 59 12.55 6.29 5.99
C LEU A 59 11.91 5.21 5.11
N ARG A 60 11.90 5.38 3.79
CA ARG A 60 11.34 4.37 2.88
C ARG A 60 12.17 3.08 2.90
N VAL A 61 13.50 3.18 2.84
CA VAL A 61 14.39 2.01 2.95
C VAL A 61 14.15 1.26 4.27
N LYS A 62 14.00 1.99 5.38
CA LYS A 62 13.71 1.43 6.70
C LYS A 62 12.38 0.67 6.73
N LEU A 63 11.33 1.25 6.15
CA LEU A 63 10.01 0.60 6.04
C LEU A 63 10.05 -0.65 5.16
N ASN A 64 10.79 -0.60 4.03
CA ASN A 64 10.97 -1.76 3.16
C ASN A 64 11.67 -2.94 3.88
N ARG A 65 12.54 -2.65 4.85
CA ARG A 65 13.18 -3.66 5.72
C ARG A 65 12.23 -4.23 6.80
N GLY A 66 11.01 -3.72 6.91
CA GLY A 66 10.05 -4.09 7.94
C GLY A 66 10.36 -3.48 9.31
N GLU A 67 11.25 -2.49 9.39
CA GLU A 67 11.56 -1.82 10.64
C GLU A 67 10.44 -0.87 11.07
N ARG A 68 10.29 -0.68 12.38
CA ARG A 68 9.27 0.22 12.95
C ARG A 68 9.77 1.66 12.93
N MET A 69 8.90 2.58 12.58
CA MET A 69 9.21 4.02 12.67
C MET A 69 9.20 4.52 14.12
N SER A 70 10.12 5.44 14.43
CA SER A 70 10.16 6.19 15.68
C SER A 70 9.03 7.23 15.76
N ARG A 71 8.85 7.84 16.93
CA ARG A 71 7.84 8.91 17.11
C ARG A 71 8.17 10.13 16.26
N GLU A 72 9.44 10.49 16.18
CA GLU A 72 9.96 11.64 15.44
C GLU A 72 9.79 11.45 13.94
N GLU A 73 10.04 10.22 13.45
CA GLU A 73 9.82 9.85 12.05
C GLU A 73 8.34 9.92 11.67
N LYS A 74 7.44 9.45 12.55
CA LYS A 74 5.99 9.53 12.33
C LYS A 74 5.48 10.96 12.30
N ASN A 75 5.95 11.80 13.23
CA ASN A 75 5.57 13.22 13.28
C ASN A 75 6.04 13.94 12.01
N TRP A 76 7.30 13.72 11.64
CA TRP A 76 7.86 14.28 10.42
C TRP A 76 7.12 13.80 9.16
N LEU A 77 6.76 12.52 9.08
CA LEU A 77 6.01 11.99 7.93
C LEU A 77 4.62 12.61 7.84
N ALA A 78 3.92 12.75 8.97
CA ALA A 78 2.62 13.43 9.00
C ALA A 78 2.73 14.88 8.50
N GLU A 79 3.75 15.61 8.94
CA GLU A 79 4.00 16.98 8.48
C GLU A 79 4.36 17.03 6.99
N ALA A 80 5.30 16.20 6.53
CA ALA A 80 5.76 16.20 5.14
C ALA A 80 4.64 15.84 4.13
N VAL A 81 3.74 14.94 4.52
CA VAL A 81 2.61 14.52 3.66
C VAL A 81 1.51 15.60 3.63
N ASN A 82 1.19 16.23 4.76
CA ASN A 82 0.11 17.22 4.79
C ASN A 82 0.55 18.63 4.37
N THR A 83 1.84 18.94 4.41
CA THR A 83 2.39 20.22 3.93
C THR A 83 2.60 20.24 2.41
N ASN A 84 2.60 19.08 1.76
CA ASN A 84 2.75 19.03 0.31
C ASN A 84 1.42 19.33 -0.41
N THR A 85 1.50 19.88 -1.62
CA THR A 85 0.34 20.23 -2.44
C THR A 85 0.03 19.21 -3.54
N TYR A 86 0.97 18.31 -3.84
CA TYR A 86 0.91 17.44 -5.02
C TYR A 86 0.31 16.06 -4.73
N PHE A 87 0.58 15.48 -3.56
CA PHE A 87 0.28 14.08 -3.27
C PHE A 87 -0.24 13.89 -1.84
N ARG A 88 -1.42 13.26 -1.71
CA ARG A 88 -2.05 13.03 -0.40
C ARG A 88 -1.42 11.89 0.41
N THR A 89 -0.68 10.99 -0.23
CA THR A 89 -0.15 9.75 0.39
C THR A 89 1.34 9.55 0.17
N ALA A 90 2.02 10.55 -0.40
CA ALA A 90 3.38 10.44 -0.86
C ALA A 90 4.13 11.74 -0.60
N VAL A 91 5.45 11.65 -0.47
CA VAL A 91 6.31 12.83 -0.30
C VAL A 91 7.14 13.02 -1.58
N PRO A 92 6.97 14.15 -2.29
CA PRO A 92 7.79 14.45 -3.45
C PRO A 92 9.16 15.00 -3.03
N LEU A 93 10.23 14.54 -3.69
CA LEU A 93 11.58 15.07 -3.52
C LEU A 93 12.37 14.93 -4.83
N MET A 94 12.91 16.05 -5.34
CA MET A 94 13.78 16.09 -6.54
C MET A 94 13.23 15.34 -7.76
N GLY A 95 11.92 15.46 -8.01
CA GLY A 95 11.25 14.80 -9.14
C GLY A 95 10.87 13.33 -8.92
N TYR A 96 11.16 12.79 -7.74
CA TYR A 96 10.70 11.49 -7.28
C TYR A 96 9.55 11.63 -6.29
N ARG A 97 8.70 10.61 -6.28
CA ARG A 97 7.57 10.46 -5.35
C ARG A 97 7.81 9.22 -4.50
N PHE A 98 7.91 9.41 -3.19
CA PHE A 98 8.04 8.33 -2.21
C PHE A 98 6.66 8.00 -1.64
N ASP A 99 6.15 6.81 -1.96
CA ASP A 99 4.83 6.38 -1.51
C ASP A 99 4.86 5.81 -0.09
N PHE A 100 3.90 6.22 0.74
CA PHE A 100 3.72 5.75 2.12
C PHE A 100 2.28 5.26 2.36
N MET A 101 1.59 4.85 1.29
CA MET A 101 0.20 4.41 1.38
C MET A 101 0.03 3.14 2.23
N ASP A 102 1.06 2.32 2.34
CA ASP A 102 1.14 1.16 3.25
C ASP A 102 1.03 1.57 4.73
N VAL A 103 1.66 2.68 5.10
CA VAL A 103 1.79 3.13 6.48
C VAL A 103 0.72 4.15 6.88
N LEU A 104 0.33 5.02 5.95
CA LEU A 104 -0.58 6.12 6.24
C LEU A 104 -2.02 5.65 6.39
N LYS A 105 -2.75 6.27 7.31
CA LYS A 105 -4.18 6.11 7.53
C LYS A 105 -4.90 7.41 7.18
N LYS A 106 -6.16 7.28 6.76
CA LYS A 106 -7.01 8.43 6.45
C LYS A 106 -7.76 8.86 7.70
N TYR A 107 -7.69 10.14 8.02
CA TYR A 107 -8.38 10.74 9.15
C TYR A 107 -9.27 11.88 8.68
N LEU A 108 -10.46 12.00 9.27
CA LEU A 108 -11.33 13.14 9.13
C LEU A 108 -11.30 13.95 10.43
N VAL A 109 -10.95 15.22 10.32
CA VAL A 109 -10.72 16.10 11.47
C VAL A 109 -11.74 17.22 11.43
N ASN A 110 -12.47 17.40 12.53
CA ASN A 110 -13.32 18.57 12.74
C ASN A 110 -12.57 19.61 13.56
N GLN A 111 -12.25 20.73 12.93
CA GLN A 111 -11.64 21.87 13.56
C GLN A 111 -12.53 23.11 13.35
N TYR A 112 -12.95 23.75 14.45
CA TYR A 112 -13.81 24.93 14.43
C TYR A 112 -15.10 24.78 13.59
N GLY A 113 -15.66 23.57 13.50
CA GLY A 113 -16.87 23.30 12.72
C GLY A 113 -16.61 22.94 11.25
N HIS A 114 -15.35 22.95 10.81
CA HIS A 114 -14.94 22.55 9.47
C HIS A 114 -14.35 21.14 9.48
N TRP A 115 -14.80 20.30 8.54
CA TRP A 115 -14.27 18.96 8.33
C TRP A 115 -13.19 18.98 7.24
N ALA A 116 -12.03 18.43 7.56
CA ALA A 116 -10.92 18.29 6.63
C ALA A 116 -10.34 16.87 6.66
N GLU A 117 -9.90 16.40 5.50
CA GLU A 117 -9.25 15.11 5.34
C GLU A 117 -7.73 15.25 5.52
N TYR A 118 -7.16 14.37 6.33
CA TYR A 118 -5.72 14.31 6.58
C TYR A 118 -5.21 12.88 6.46
N TYR A 119 -3.93 12.75 6.11
CA TYR A 119 -3.23 11.48 6.10
C TYR A 119 -2.13 11.49 7.14
N ALA A 120 -2.11 10.48 8.01
CA ALA A 120 -1.09 10.38 9.05
C ALA A 120 -0.83 8.90 9.41
N PRO A 121 0.37 8.56 9.91
CA PRO A 121 0.68 7.21 10.37
C PRO A 121 -0.10 6.85 11.64
N ASP A 122 -0.35 7.82 12.52
CA ASP A 122 -1.20 7.64 13.71
C ASP A 122 -1.89 8.94 14.13
N ARG A 123 -2.92 8.81 14.98
CA ARG A 123 -3.69 9.94 15.53
C ARG A 123 -2.82 10.90 16.33
N THR A 124 -1.74 10.42 16.96
CA THR A 124 -0.85 11.24 17.78
C THR A 124 0.00 12.16 16.92
N SER A 125 0.59 11.66 15.85
CA SER A 125 1.34 12.46 14.89
C SER A 125 0.44 13.45 14.14
N LEU A 126 -0.80 13.06 13.85
CA LEU A 126 -1.80 14.01 13.33
C LEU A 126 -2.10 15.15 14.32
N ARG A 127 -2.29 14.82 15.61
CA ARG A 127 -2.47 15.85 16.65
C ARG A 127 -1.25 16.74 16.85
N ALA A 128 -0.04 16.21 16.63
CA ALA A 128 1.18 17.01 16.69
C ALA A 128 1.27 18.01 15.53
N TYR A 129 0.77 17.63 14.35
CA TYR A 129 0.69 18.50 13.18
C TYR A 129 -0.44 19.54 13.29
N LEU A 130 -1.60 19.15 13.80
CA LEU A 130 -2.74 20.06 13.97
C LEU A 130 -2.51 21.00 15.15
N TYR A 131 -2.34 22.29 14.86
CA TYR A 131 -2.27 23.32 15.88
C TYR A 131 -3.67 23.74 16.34
N GLY A 132 -3.88 23.81 17.67
CA GLY A 132 -5.11 24.33 18.27
C GLY A 132 -6.09 23.27 18.76
N SER A 133 -7.33 23.69 19.05
CA SER A 133 -8.36 22.82 19.60
C SER A 133 -9.05 22.02 18.49
N VAL A 134 -8.88 20.71 18.55
CA VAL A 134 -9.54 19.76 17.63
C VAL A 134 -10.77 19.18 18.33
N ASN A 135 -11.94 19.36 17.73
CA ASN A 135 -13.21 18.88 18.30
C ASN A 135 -13.34 17.36 18.16
N GLN A 136 -13.07 16.84 16.97
CA GLN A 136 -13.24 15.42 16.67
C GLN A 136 -12.21 14.94 15.64
N ILE A 137 -11.73 13.71 15.82
CA ILE A 137 -10.89 13.01 14.84
C ILE A 137 -11.51 11.63 14.63
N VAL A 138 -11.81 11.30 13.39
CA VAL A 138 -12.38 10.01 12.99
C VAL A 138 -11.39 9.31 12.06
N GLU A 139 -11.01 8.07 12.37
CA GLU A 139 -10.22 7.24 11.45
C GLU A 139 -11.15 6.59 10.43
N ILE A 140 -10.82 6.70 9.15
CA ILE A 140 -11.56 6.05 8.07
C ILE A 140 -10.84 4.74 7.73
N PRO A 141 -11.49 3.57 7.93
CA PRO A 141 -10.89 2.29 7.57
C PRO A 141 -10.69 2.19 6.06
N LYS A 142 -9.60 1.55 5.64
CA LYS A 142 -9.38 1.18 4.24
C LYS A 142 -10.22 -0.08 3.97
N HIS A 143 -11.17 0.03 3.03
CA HIS A 143 -11.98 -1.10 2.56
C HIS A 143 -11.24 -1.94 1.53
#